data_AF-A0A0P0E3X4-F1
#
_entry.id   AF-A0A0P0E3X4-F1
#
_cell.length_a   1.000
_cell.length_b   1.000
_cell.length_c   1.000
_cell.angle_alpha   90.00
_cell.angle_beta   90.00
_cell.angle_gamma   90.00
#
_symmetry.space_group_name_H-M   'P 1'
#
loop_
_entity.id
_entity.type
_entity.pdbx_description
1 polymer ?
#
loop_
_entity_poly.entity_id
_entity_poly.type
_entity_poly.pdbx_seq_one_letter_code
_entity_poly.pdbx_strand_id
1 'polypeptide(L)' 'MMSLVLVLSALAILLLVLVLFVRGRRDAPQGTPLPNGRSLVILTFVGLLLALASQLPMFA' A
#
# COMPACT_ATOMS: atom_id res chain seq x y z
N MET A 1 -8.75 7.04 19.27
CA MET A 1 -7.25 7.12 19.23
C MET A 1 -6.65 5.96 18.47
N MET A 2 -7.08 4.71 18.73
CA MET A 2 -6.61 3.51 18.04
C MET A 2 -6.84 3.55 16.52
N SER A 3 -8.03 3.96 16.06
CA SER A 3 -8.34 4.16 14.64
C SER A 3 -7.35 5.09 13.94
N LEU A 4 -6.99 6.21 14.59
CA LEU A 4 -6.07 7.20 14.02
C LEU A 4 -4.66 6.61 13.85
N VAL A 5 -4.20 5.80 14.80
CA VAL A 5 -2.93 5.06 14.70
C VAL A 5 -2.97 4.04 13.55
N LEU A 6 -4.09 3.32 13.39
CA LEU A 6 -4.28 2.34 12.32
C LEU A 6 -4.31 2.99 10.93
N VAL A 7 -4.99 4.12 10.78
CA VAL A 7 -5.04 4.87 9.52
C VAL A 7 -3.66 5.39 9.14
N LEU A 8 -2.93 5.99 10.08
CA LEU A 8 -1.59 6.53 9.82
C LEU A 8 -0.57 5.44 9.52
N SER A 9 -0.64 4.30 10.21
CA SER A 9 0.24 3.17 9.95
C SER A 9 -0.06 2.51 8.60
N ALA A 10 -1.33 2.33 8.23
CA ALA A 10 -1.72 1.86 6.91
C ALA A 10 -1.22 2.79 5.80
N LEU A 11 -1.36 4.11 6.00
CA LEU A 11 -0.85 5.11 5.06
C LEU A 11 0.67 5.05 4.92
N ALA A 12 1.40 4.93 6.03
CA ALA A 12 2.86 4.81 6.02
C ALA A 12 3.33 3.55 5.27
N ILE A 13 2.67 2.41 5.48
CA ILE A 13 2.95 1.16 4.76
C ILE A 13 2.69 1.36 3.25
N LEU A 14 1.57 1.98 2.89
CA LEU A 14 1.19 2.17 1.50
C LEU A 14 2.19 3.08 0.76
N LEU A 15 2.65 4.14 1.41
CA LEU A 15 3.71 5.01 0.90
C LEU A 15 5.05 4.30 0.78
N LEU A 16 5.44 3.51 1.80
CA LEU A 16 6.68 2.73 1.75
C LEU A 16 6.70 1.80 0.53
N VAL A 17 5.62 1.03 0.34
CA VAL A 17 5.55 0.10 -0.80
C VAL A 17 5.49 0.85 -2.12
N LEU A 18 4.77 1.98 -2.20
CA LEU A 18 4.77 2.82 -3.40
C LEU A 18 6.18 3.31 -3.76
N VAL A 19 6.95 3.76 -2.77
CA VAL A 19 8.34 4.19 -2.96
C VAL A 19 9.21 3.03 -3.44
N LEU A 20 9.12 1.85 -2.83
CA LEU A 20 9.85 0.66 -3.25
C LEU A 20 9.48 0.25 -4.68
N PHE A 21 8.20 0.32 -5.02
CA PHE A 21 7.71 0.03 -6.36
C PHE A 21 8.27 1.00 -7.40
N VAL A 22 8.20 2.31 -7.13
CA VAL A 22 8.74 3.35 -8.02
C VAL A 22 10.26 3.24 -8.13
N ARG A 23 10.95 2.91 -7.04
CA ARG A 23 12.40 2.72 -7.03
C ARG A 23 12.82 1.51 -7.86
N GLY A 24 12.16 0.37 -7.64
CA GLY A 24 12.36 -0.83 -8.46
C GLY A 24 12.09 -0.60 -9.94
N ARG A 25 11.15 0.29 -10.31
CA ARG A 25 10.93 0.70 -11.71
C ARG A 25 12.07 1.53 -12.29
N ARG A 26 12.66 2.44 -11.50
CA ARG A 26 13.78 3.28 -11.95
C ARG A 26 15.06 2.50 -12.13
N ASP A 27 15.30 1.53 -11.25
CA ASP A 27 16.51 0.70 -11.26
C ASP A 27 16.42 -0.45 -12.29
N ALA A 28 15.24 -0.67 -12.91
CA ALA A 28 15.04 -1.74 -13.85
C ALA A 28 15.54 -1.37 -15.26
N PRO A 29 16.40 -2.19 -15.89
CA PRO A 29 16.83 -1.99 -17.28
C PRO A 29 15.63 -1.87 -18.23
N GLN A 30 15.71 -0.95 -19.20
CA GLN A 30 14.66 -0.84 -20.23
C GLN A 30 14.45 -2.19 -20.92
N GLY A 31 13.22 -2.71 -20.85
CA GLY A 31 12.85 -4.03 -21.38
C GLY A 31 12.63 -5.11 -20.32
N THR A 32 12.92 -4.85 -19.04
CA THR A 32 12.45 -5.74 -17.97
C THR A 32 10.92 -5.74 -17.92
N PRO A 33 10.28 -6.91 -17.89
CA PRO A 33 8.83 -6.99 -17.78
C PRO A 33 8.38 -6.21 -16.54
N LEU A 34 7.44 -5.30 -16.76
CA LEU A 34 6.84 -4.49 -15.73
C LEU A 34 6.43 -5.40 -14.55
N PRO A 35 6.74 -5.07 -13.29
CA PRO A 35 6.16 -5.79 -12.17
C PRO A 35 4.64 -5.80 -12.37
N ASN A 36 4.08 -7.01 -12.47
CA ASN A 36 2.71 -7.26 -12.93
C ASN A 36 1.76 -6.24 -12.32
N GLY A 37 0.87 -5.62 -13.11
CA GLY A 37 -0.15 -4.69 -12.59
C GLY A 37 -0.93 -5.27 -11.40
N ARG A 38 -0.98 -6.61 -11.30
CA ARG A 38 -1.43 -7.37 -10.13
C ARG A 38 -0.80 -6.92 -8.80
N SER A 39 0.49 -6.65 -8.75
CA SER A 39 1.18 -6.22 -7.52
C SER A 39 0.70 -4.85 -7.01
N LEU A 40 0.50 -3.88 -7.91
CA LEU A 40 -0.14 -2.60 -7.57
C LEU A 40 -1.61 -2.77 -7.18
N VAL A 41 -2.34 -3.62 -7.88
CA VAL A 41 -3.75 -3.92 -7.57
C VAL A 41 -3.87 -4.55 -6.18
N ILE A 42 -3.02 -5.53 -5.87
CA ILE A 42 -2.97 -6.17 -4.54
C ILE A 42 -2.64 -5.14 -3.47
N LEU A 43 -1.64 -4.28 -3.70
CA LEU A 43 -1.27 -3.24 -2.75
C LEU A 43 -2.41 -2.26 -2.48
N THR A 44 -3.08 -1.81 -3.54
CA THR A 44 -4.22 -0.91 -3.45
C THR A 44 -5.36 -1.58 -2.68
N PHE A 45 -5.62 -2.85 -2.99
CA PHE A 45 -6.69 -3.63 -2.34
C PHE A 45 -6.43 -3.84 -0.85
N VAL A 46 -5.18 -4.15 -0.46
CA VAL A 46 -4.78 -4.28 0.95
C VAL A 46 -4.94 -2.95 1.69
N GLY A 47 -4.52 -1.85 1.08
CA GLY A 47 -4.71 -0.51 1.64
C GLY A 47 -6.19 -0.16 1.88
N LEU A 48 -7.05 -0.46 0.92
CA LEU A 48 -8.50 -0.25 1.03
C LEU A 48 -9.12 -1.11 2.13
N LEU A 49 -8.70 -2.37 2.27
CA LEU A 49 -9.18 -3.26 3.33
C LEU A 49 -8.75 -2.78 4.72
N LEU A 50 -7.51 -2.29 4.87
CA LEU A 50 -7.03 -1.70 6.13
C LEU A 50 -7.80 -0.43 6.49
N ALA A 51 -8.06 0.43 5.50
CA ALA A 51 -8.89 1.62 5.69
C ALA A 51 -10.31 1.26 6.13
N LEU A 52 -10.93 0.26 5.49
CA LEU A 52 -12.25 -0.23 5.87
C LEU A 52 -12.26 -0.86 7.27
N ALA A 53 -11.26 -1.67 7.60
CA ALA A 53 -11.11 -2.29 8.91
C ALA A 53 -10.95 -1.24 10.02
N SER A 54 -10.28 -0.12 9.75
CA SER A 54 -10.12 0.98 10.71
C SER A 54 -11.45 1.67 11.07
N GLN A 55 -12.51 1.49 10.28
CA GLN A 55 -13.84 2.04 10.54
C GLN A 55 -14.71 1.12 11.41
N LEU A 56 -14.24 -0.08 11.76
CA LEU A 56 -15.02 -1.00 12.61
C LEU A 56 -15.21 -0.42 14.03
N PRO A 57 -16.37 -0.67 14.68
CA PRO A 57 -16.69 -0.11 16.01
C PRO A 57 -15.68 -0.47 17.10
N MET A 58 -14.99 -1.60 16.95
CA MET A 58 -13.93 -2.04 17.87
C MET A 58 -12.66 -1.18 17.80
N PHE A 59 -12.48 -0.41 16.73
CA PHE A 59 -11.32 0.44 16.46
C PHE A 59 -11.65 1.93 16.35
N ALA A 60 -12.93 2.29 16.18
CA ALA A 60 -13.43 3.66 16.10
C ALA A 60 -13.17 4.47 17.39
#